data_AF-A0A2V2UEW9-F1
#
_entry.id   AF-A0A2V2UEW9-F1
#
_cell.length_a   1.000
_cell.length_b   1.000
_cell.length_c   1.000
_cell.angle_alpha   90.00
_cell.angle_beta   90.00
_cell.angle_gamma   90.00
#
_symmetry.space_group_name_H-M   'P 1'
#
loop_
_entity.id
_entity.type
_entity.pdbx_description
1 polymer ?
#
loop_
_entity_poly.entity_id
_entity_poly.type
_entity_poly.pdbx_seq_one_letter_code
_entity_poly.pdbx_strand_id
1 'polypeptide(L)'
;MSALLKDRVWIMLSEIAKRGVYPLHASRLGVFRMPVDLTDWSDISSISNDLKSSGFKMDAYADRVYATYKWTEKGLDPLTGETLSADLNVTVEAVTGEVIDLIYQIKPLEFFGDCYWVKNYRQKADHNAKIVIDTIIRNTKIGDKLVAHYQKAEKLSLERAIKRLEELTPLAQNPKVRSAAAIPPPAGPASSPKLVQPTITVAPKARAAAAGADTISLSGTG
;
A
#
# COMPACT_ATOMS: atom_id res chain seq x y z
N MET A 1 -18.25 8.84 11.21
CA MET A 1 -18.41 9.04 9.76
C MET A 1 -17.04 9.32 9.17
N SER A 2 -16.65 8.64 8.08
CA SER A 2 -15.35 8.86 7.42
C SER A 2 -15.24 10.28 6.85
N ALA A 3 -14.15 10.96 7.17
CA ALA A 3 -13.88 12.32 6.72
C ALA A 3 -13.69 12.39 5.19
N LEU A 4 -13.30 11.27 4.56
CA LEU A 4 -13.26 11.12 3.11
C LEU A 4 -14.65 11.18 2.44
N LEU A 5 -15.74 11.11 3.21
CA LEU A 5 -17.01 10.57 2.72
C LEU A 5 -18.27 11.34 3.18
N LYS A 6 -18.16 12.64 3.50
CA LYS A 6 -19.33 13.53 3.53
C LYS A 6 -19.86 13.70 2.10
N ASP A 7 -20.89 12.94 1.72
CA ASP A 7 -21.79 13.07 0.54
C ASP A 7 -21.18 13.46 -0.82
N ARG A 8 -19.86 13.35 -0.99
CA ARG A 8 -19.18 13.75 -2.21
C ARG A 8 -18.69 12.52 -2.93
N VAL A 9 -19.19 12.38 -4.15
CA VAL A 9 -18.79 11.40 -5.18
C VAL A 9 -17.28 11.52 -5.50
N TRP A 10 -16.62 12.60 -5.07
CA TRP A 10 -15.21 12.90 -5.33
C TRP A 10 -14.54 13.59 -4.15
N ILE A 11 -13.42 13.04 -3.69
CA ILE A 11 -12.42 13.78 -2.91
C ILE A 11 -11.07 13.61 -3.61
N MET A 12 -10.61 14.69 -4.27
CA MET A 12 -9.22 14.80 -4.69
C MET A 12 -8.39 15.23 -3.49
N LEU A 13 -7.51 14.35 -3.00
CA LEU A 13 -6.52 14.70 -1.97
C LEU A 13 -5.19 15.18 -2.59
N SER A 14 -5.10 15.27 -3.92
CA SER A 14 -3.92 15.72 -4.66
C SER A 14 -4.30 16.62 -5.84
N GLU A 15 -3.57 17.73 -6.02
CA GLU A 15 -3.68 18.63 -7.18
C GLU A 15 -2.95 18.12 -8.43
N ILE A 16 -2.23 16.99 -8.34
CA ILE A 16 -1.40 16.46 -9.42
C ILE A 16 -2.28 15.74 -10.45
N ALA A 17 -2.88 16.53 -11.34
CA ALA A 17 -3.64 16.04 -12.49
C ALA A 17 -2.71 15.71 -13.67
N LYS A 18 -1.82 14.71 -13.53
CA LYS A 18 -1.04 14.19 -14.67
C LYS A 18 -1.74 13.06 -15.45
N ARG A 19 -2.79 12.45 -14.87
CA ARG A 19 -3.56 11.36 -15.48
C ARG A 19 -5.01 11.82 -15.65
N GLY A 20 -5.54 11.72 -16.87
CA GLY A 20 -6.92 12.10 -17.21
C GLY A 20 -7.94 11.45 -16.27
N VAL A 21 -9.05 12.15 -16.00
CA VAL A 21 -10.14 11.63 -15.17
C VAL A 21 -10.76 10.44 -15.92
N TYR A 22 -10.78 9.25 -15.28
CA TYR A 22 -11.41 8.09 -15.88
C TYR A 22 -12.88 8.42 -16.19
N PRO A 23 -13.38 8.14 -17.42
CA PRO A 23 -14.80 8.26 -17.70
C PRO A 23 -15.55 7.26 -16.84
N LEU A 24 -16.08 7.76 -15.73
CA LEU A 24 -16.88 6.99 -14.81
C LEU A 24 -18.29 6.86 -15.41
N HIS A 25 -18.63 5.67 -15.90
CA HIS A 25 -19.96 5.39 -16.45
C HIS A 25 -21.04 5.48 -15.36
N ALA A 26 -22.10 6.26 -15.64
CA ALA A 26 -23.39 6.53 -14.97
C ALA A 26 -23.83 5.87 -13.63
N SER A 27 -23.27 4.77 -13.15
CA SER A 27 -23.63 4.12 -11.89
C SER A 27 -22.76 4.62 -10.72
N ARG A 28 -23.01 5.84 -10.21
CA ARG A 28 -22.46 6.41 -8.95
C ARG A 28 -21.13 5.77 -8.49
N LEU A 29 -20.05 6.25 -9.09
CA LEU A 29 -18.68 5.78 -8.88
C LEU A 29 -17.96 6.77 -7.95
N GLY A 30 -17.22 6.29 -6.95
CA GLY A 30 -16.32 7.13 -6.16
C GLY A 30 -14.86 6.84 -6.52
N VAL A 31 -14.10 7.90 -6.80
CA VAL A 31 -12.64 7.82 -7.00
C VAL A 31 -11.96 8.60 -5.89
N PHE A 32 -11.03 7.94 -5.20
CA PHE A 32 -10.19 8.54 -4.17
C PHE A 32 -8.76 8.59 -4.67
N ARG A 33 -8.32 9.80 -4.98
CA ARG A 33 -6.97 10.08 -5.47
C ARG A 33 -6.10 10.51 -4.31
N MET A 34 -5.02 9.78 -4.04
CA MET A 34 -4.09 10.06 -2.94
C MET A 34 -2.68 10.35 -3.45
N PRO A 35 -1.97 11.36 -2.88
CA PRO A 35 -0.60 11.71 -3.27
C PRO A 35 0.41 10.72 -2.69
N VAL A 36 0.28 9.44 -3.08
CA VAL A 36 1.13 8.34 -2.64
C VAL A 36 1.60 7.60 -3.87
N ASP A 37 2.91 7.46 -3.99
CA ASP A 37 3.58 6.66 -5.00
C ASP A 37 3.51 5.19 -4.63
N LEU A 38 3.20 4.34 -5.61
CA LEU A 38 3.17 2.90 -5.47
C LEU A 38 3.56 2.27 -6.79
N THR A 39 4.85 2.34 -7.09
CA THR A 39 5.46 1.78 -8.30
C THR A 39 6.25 0.50 -8.00
N ASP A 40 6.67 0.32 -6.75
CA ASP A 40 7.54 -0.78 -6.35
C ASP A 40 6.75 -2.07 -6.17
N TRP A 41 7.20 -3.13 -6.84
CA TRP A 41 6.52 -4.43 -6.81
C TRP A 41 6.44 -5.02 -5.39
N SER A 42 7.48 -4.80 -4.56
CA SER A 42 7.47 -5.24 -3.16
C SER A 42 6.34 -4.61 -2.35
N ASP A 43 6.07 -3.32 -2.57
CA ASP A 43 5.00 -2.60 -1.89
C ASP A 43 3.63 -3.13 -2.37
N ILE A 44 3.45 -3.32 -3.68
CA ILE A 44 2.21 -3.87 -4.28
C ILE A 44 1.94 -5.29 -3.76
N SER A 45 2.97 -6.13 -3.69
CA SER A 45 2.84 -7.48 -3.14
C SER A 45 2.51 -7.46 -1.66
N SER A 46 3.08 -6.54 -0.89
CA SER A 46 2.77 -6.40 0.55
C SER A 46 1.32 -6.00 0.79
N ILE A 47 0.79 -5.06 -0.01
CA ILE A 47 -0.62 -4.64 0.03
C ILE A 47 -1.53 -5.83 -0.18
N SER A 48 -1.23 -6.67 -1.17
CA SER A 48 -2.03 -7.87 -1.45
C SER A 48 -2.07 -8.84 -0.27
N ASN A 49 -0.96 -9.00 0.46
CA ASN A 49 -0.89 -9.88 1.63
C ASN A 49 -1.61 -9.29 2.85
N ASP A 50 -1.44 -7.99 3.10
CA ASP A 50 -2.11 -7.27 4.19
C ASP A 50 -3.65 -7.33 4.02
N LEU A 51 -4.13 -7.19 2.78
CA LEU A 51 -5.56 -7.22 2.46
C LEU A 51 -6.17 -8.61 2.49
N LYS A 52 -5.44 -9.65 2.05
CA LYS A 52 -5.85 -11.04 2.27
C LYS A 52 -6.03 -11.33 3.76
N SER A 53 -5.08 -10.88 4.58
CA SER A 53 -5.13 -11.04 6.05
C SER A 53 -6.30 -10.28 6.68
N SER A 54 -6.74 -9.19 6.05
CA SER A 54 -7.93 -8.43 6.45
C SER A 54 -9.26 -9.08 6.01
N GLY A 55 -9.22 -10.23 5.34
CA GLY A 55 -10.40 -11.00 4.94
C GLY A 55 -10.94 -10.70 3.54
N PHE A 56 -10.22 -9.93 2.72
CA PHE A 56 -10.64 -9.62 1.36
C PHE A 56 -10.15 -10.67 0.35
N LYS A 57 -10.99 -10.96 -0.65
CA LYS A 57 -10.53 -11.69 -1.83
C LYS A 57 -9.72 -10.74 -2.71
N MET A 58 -8.48 -11.11 -2.98
CA MET A 58 -7.55 -10.31 -3.78
C MET A 58 -7.37 -10.91 -5.17
N ASP A 59 -7.49 -10.07 -6.19
CA ASP A 59 -7.12 -10.37 -7.57
C ASP A 59 -6.19 -9.23 -8.05
N ALA A 60 -5.18 -9.51 -8.89
CA ALA A 60 -4.23 -8.49 -9.36
C ALA A 60 -3.97 -8.65 -10.86
N TYR A 61 -3.94 -7.51 -11.58
CA TYR A 61 -3.69 -7.45 -13.01
C TYR A 61 -2.85 -6.21 -13.33
N ALA A 62 -1.61 -6.42 -13.80
CA ALA A 62 -0.69 -5.35 -14.17
C ALA A 62 -0.57 -4.26 -13.07
N ASP A 63 -1.05 -3.04 -13.34
CA ASP A 63 -1.03 -1.90 -12.43
C ASP A 63 -2.25 -1.81 -11.51
N ARG A 64 -3.10 -2.85 -11.44
CA ARG A 64 -4.37 -2.86 -10.70
C ARG A 64 -4.44 -3.98 -9.67
N VAL A 65 -4.88 -3.63 -8.48
CA VAL A 65 -5.15 -4.56 -7.38
C VAL A 65 -6.63 -4.47 -7.01
N TYR A 66 -7.33 -5.58 -7.06
CA TYR A 66 -8.76 -5.69 -6.75
C TYR A 66 -8.95 -6.29 -5.37
N ALA A 67 -9.61 -5.56 -4.48
CA ALA A 67 -10.04 -6.04 -3.17
C ALA A 67 -11.56 -6.25 -3.19
N THR A 68 -12.00 -7.50 -3.10
CA THR A 68 -13.41 -7.86 -3.08
C THR A 68 -13.84 -8.26 -1.67
N TYR A 69 -14.85 -7.57 -1.16
CA TYR A 69 -15.54 -7.93 0.07
C TYR A 69 -16.86 -8.62 -0.28
N LYS A 70 -17.14 -9.75 0.37
CA LYS A 70 -18.37 -10.52 0.21
C LYS A 70 -19.16 -10.48 1.51
N TRP A 71 -20.49 -10.41 1.40
CA TRP A 71 -21.39 -10.57 2.54
C TRP A 71 -22.66 -11.29 2.11
N THR A 72 -23.31 -11.94 3.06
CA THR A 72 -24.57 -12.65 2.83
C THR A 72 -25.71 -11.87 3.46
N GLU A 73 -26.73 -11.54 2.67
CA GLU A 73 -28.00 -11.05 3.17
C GLU A 73 -28.93 -12.23 3.43
N LYS A 74 -29.76 -12.13 4.46
CA LYS A 74 -30.87 -13.06 4.72
C LYS A 74 -32.15 -12.27 4.85
N GLY A 75 -33.22 -12.82 4.31
CA GLY A 75 -34.53 -12.20 4.35
C GLY A 75 -35.63 -13.23 4.27
N LEU A 76 -36.86 -12.76 4.37
CA LEU A 76 -38.05 -13.57 4.20
C LEU A 76 -38.70 -13.16 2.88
N ASP A 77 -39.12 -14.16 2.11
CA ASP A 77 -39.98 -13.92 0.97
C ASP A 77 -41.32 -13.35 1.49
N PRO A 78 -41.72 -12.14 1.06
CA PRO A 78 -43.00 -11.56 1.44
C PRO A 78 -44.21 -12.39 1.00
N LEU A 79 -44.07 -13.25 -0.02
CA LEU A 79 -45.16 -14.03 -0.59
C LEU A 79 -45.28 -15.43 0.03
N THR A 80 -44.17 -16.16 0.11
CA THR A 80 -44.16 -17.56 0.56
C THR A 80 -43.80 -17.74 2.03
N GLY A 81 -43.20 -16.71 2.66
CA GLY A 81 -42.68 -16.80 4.03
C GLY A 81 -41.41 -17.64 4.16
N GLU A 82 -40.82 -18.09 3.04
CA GLU A 82 -39.57 -18.84 3.04
C GLU A 82 -38.37 -17.95 3.37
N THR A 83 -37.35 -18.51 4.01
CA THR A 83 -36.11 -17.79 4.26
C THR A 83 -35.25 -17.80 3.00
N LEU A 84 -34.97 -16.62 2.47
CA LEU A 84 -34.10 -16.40 1.33
C LEU A 84 -32.73 -15.91 1.79
N SER A 85 -31.70 -16.24 1.02
CA SER A 85 -30.32 -15.84 1.27
C SER A 85 -29.66 -15.45 -0.04
N ALA A 86 -28.87 -14.38 -0.05
CA ALA A 86 -28.17 -13.90 -1.23
C ALA A 86 -26.74 -13.51 -0.88
N ASP A 87 -25.78 -14.00 -1.67
CA ASP A 87 -24.37 -13.65 -1.55
C ASP A 87 -24.04 -12.46 -2.44
N LEU A 88 -23.75 -11.34 -1.79
CA LEU A 88 -23.47 -10.07 -2.42
C LEU A 88 -21.98 -9.74 -2.32
N ASN A 89 -21.49 -8.88 -3.20
CA ASN A 89 -20.13 -8.41 -3.14
C ASN A 89 -19.95 -6.98 -3.63
N VAL A 90 -18.84 -6.39 -3.19
CA VAL A 90 -18.34 -5.12 -3.69
C VAL A 90 -16.85 -5.24 -3.90
N THR A 91 -16.37 -4.64 -5.00
CA THR A 91 -14.96 -4.69 -5.39
C THR A 91 -14.43 -3.26 -5.46
N VAL A 92 -13.31 -3.04 -4.78
CA VAL A 92 -12.52 -1.81 -4.88
C VAL A 92 -11.28 -2.12 -5.70
N GLU A 93 -11.08 -1.36 -6.77
CA GLU A 93 -9.90 -1.35 -7.60
C GLU A 93 -8.93 -0.29 -7.08
N ALA A 94 -7.71 -0.70 -6.73
CA ALA A 94 -6.59 0.17 -6.46
C ALA A 94 -5.69 0.24 -7.70
N VAL A 95 -5.69 1.38 -8.38
CA VAL A 95 -4.79 1.67 -9.49
C VAL A 95 -3.49 2.20 -8.94
N THR A 96 -2.41 1.48 -9.21
CA THR A 96 -1.05 1.77 -8.75
C THR A 96 -0.32 2.70 -9.75
N GLY A 97 0.71 3.39 -9.30
CA GLY A 97 1.43 4.41 -10.08
C GLY A 97 2.05 5.49 -9.21
N GLU A 98 2.41 6.64 -9.79
CA GLU A 98 2.93 7.80 -9.03
C GLU A 98 1.89 8.38 -8.04
N VAL A 99 0.61 8.17 -8.36
CA VAL A 99 -0.55 8.57 -7.57
C VAL A 99 -1.49 7.38 -7.55
N ILE A 100 -1.98 7.01 -6.36
CA ILE A 100 -2.96 5.94 -6.22
C ILE A 100 -4.37 6.49 -6.44
N ASP A 101 -5.14 5.76 -7.25
CA ASP A 101 -6.59 5.94 -7.36
C ASP A 101 -7.29 4.69 -6.79
N LEU A 102 -8.13 4.89 -5.76
CA LEU A 102 -9.05 3.85 -5.29
C LEU A 102 -10.42 4.08 -5.91
N ILE A 103 -10.90 3.11 -6.67
CA ILE A 103 -12.12 3.19 -7.47
C ILE A 103 -13.04 2.05 -7.06
N TYR A 104 -14.31 2.33 -6.80
CA TYR A 104 -15.28 1.27 -6.54
C TYR A 104 -16.52 1.45 -7.42
N GLN A 105 -17.09 0.32 -7.82
CA GLN A 105 -18.33 0.27 -8.59
C GLN A 105 -19.36 -0.61 -7.87
N ILE A 106 -20.54 -0.05 -7.66
CA ILE A 106 -21.68 -0.79 -7.14
C ILE A 106 -22.43 -1.40 -8.31
N LYS A 107 -22.41 -2.73 -8.38
CA LYS A 107 -23.17 -3.47 -9.40
C LYS A 107 -24.68 -3.32 -9.17
N PRO A 108 -25.51 -3.36 -10.22
CA PRO A 108 -26.96 -3.48 -10.05
C PRO A 108 -27.31 -4.75 -9.26
N LEU A 109 -28.42 -4.74 -8.52
CA LEU A 109 -28.79 -5.86 -7.64
C LEU A 109 -29.10 -7.13 -8.45
N GLU A 110 -29.63 -6.93 -9.65
CA GLU A 110 -29.94 -7.94 -10.67
C GLU A 110 -28.70 -8.74 -11.09
N PHE A 111 -27.49 -8.20 -10.91
CA PHE A 111 -26.25 -8.94 -11.14
C PHE A 111 -26.11 -10.17 -10.23
N PHE A 112 -26.75 -10.15 -9.05
CA PHE A 112 -26.64 -11.20 -8.04
C PHE A 112 -27.80 -12.21 -8.11
N GLY A 113 -28.65 -12.12 -9.13
CA GLY A 113 -29.85 -12.95 -9.27
C GLY A 113 -31.11 -12.24 -8.77
N ASP A 114 -32.14 -13.03 -8.46
CA ASP A 114 -33.45 -12.50 -8.06
C ASP A 114 -33.49 -12.16 -6.56
N CYS A 115 -32.98 -10.97 -6.26
CA CYS A 115 -32.81 -10.47 -4.90
C CYS A 115 -33.84 -9.37 -4.55
N TYR A 116 -35.05 -9.40 -5.10
CA TYR A 116 -36.07 -8.34 -4.92
C TYR A 116 -36.39 -8.02 -3.44
N TRP A 117 -36.18 -8.99 -2.54
CA TRP A 117 -36.41 -8.87 -1.10
C TRP A 117 -35.29 -8.11 -0.37
N VAL A 118 -34.13 -7.87 -1.00
CA VAL A 118 -33.00 -7.14 -0.40
C VAL A 118 -33.27 -5.64 -0.39
N LYS A 119 -33.45 -5.08 0.81
CA LYS A 119 -33.73 -3.64 1.00
C LYS A 119 -32.45 -2.83 1.20
N ASN A 120 -32.49 -1.58 0.75
CA ASN A 120 -31.40 -0.59 0.90
C ASN A 120 -30.04 -1.07 0.35
N TYR A 121 -30.05 -1.96 -0.64
CA TYR A 121 -28.85 -2.59 -1.18
C TYR A 121 -27.75 -1.57 -1.52
N ARG A 122 -28.08 -0.51 -2.27
CA ARG A 122 -27.07 0.50 -2.66
C ARG A 122 -26.41 1.19 -1.47
N GLN A 123 -27.15 1.48 -0.39
CA GLN A 123 -26.58 2.11 0.80
C GLN A 123 -25.64 1.15 1.54
N LYS A 124 -26.02 -0.14 1.63
CA LYS A 124 -25.17 -1.18 2.23
C LYS A 124 -23.91 -1.44 1.39
N ALA A 125 -24.05 -1.54 0.08
CA ALA A 125 -22.93 -1.74 -0.84
C ALA A 125 -21.96 -0.55 -0.81
N ASP A 126 -22.47 0.68 -0.78
CA ASP A 126 -21.68 1.89 -0.56
C ASP A 126 -20.95 1.85 0.78
N HIS A 127 -21.64 1.54 1.87
CA HIS A 127 -21.02 1.41 3.19
C HIS A 127 -19.89 0.36 3.21
N ASN A 128 -20.13 -0.80 2.61
CA ASN A 128 -19.12 -1.87 2.52
C ASN A 128 -17.92 -1.44 1.65
N ALA A 129 -18.14 -0.71 0.54
CA ALA A 129 -17.04 -0.17 -0.26
C ALA A 129 -16.17 0.79 0.58
N LYS A 130 -16.81 1.63 1.40
CA LYS A 130 -16.13 2.58 2.28
C LYS A 130 -15.30 1.88 3.34
N ILE A 131 -15.81 0.78 3.91
CA ILE A 131 -15.03 -0.07 4.82
C ILE A 131 -13.78 -0.62 4.10
N VAL A 132 -13.94 -1.15 2.88
CA VAL A 132 -12.81 -1.68 2.11
C VAL A 132 -11.76 -0.60 1.84
N ILE A 133 -12.19 0.59 1.40
CA ILE A 133 -11.30 1.73 1.15
C ILE A 133 -10.54 2.15 2.40
N ASP A 134 -11.26 2.38 3.51
CA ASP A 134 -10.65 2.77 4.78
C ASP A 134 -9.64 1.71 5.23
N THR A 135 -9.95 0.43 5.04
CA THR A 135 -9.05 -0.69 5.38
C THR A 135 -7.82 -0.73 4.47
N ILE A 136 -7.98 -0.51 3.16
CA ILE A 136 -6.85 -0.40 2.21
C ILE A 136 -5.89 0.71 2.64
N ILE A 137 -6.43 1.88 2.96
CA ILE A 137 -5.61 3.01 3.38
C ILE A 137 -4.95 2.72 4.74
N ARG A 138 -5.72 2.20 5.70
CA ARG A 138 -5.27 2.06 7.09
C ARG A 138 -4.30 0.91 7.31
N ASN A 139 -4.51 -0.23 6.67
CA ASN A 139 -3.80 -1.46 7.01
C ASN A 139 -2.58 -1.74 6.14
N THR A 140 -2.43 -1.02 5.03
CA THR A 140 -1.38 -1.32 4.05
C THR A 140 -0.26 -0.27 4.05
N LYS A 141 0.75 -0.48 3.20
CA LYS A 141 1.84 0.48 2.93
C LYS A 141 1.34 1.86 2.49
N ILE A 142 0.14 1.95 1.92
CA ILE A 142 -0.47 3.22 1.51
C ILE A 142 -0.55 4.19 2.70
N GLY A 143 -1.02 3.71 3.86
CA GLY A 143 -1.09 4.57 5.04
C GLY A 143 0.28 4.99 5.56
N ASP A 144 1.32 4.16 5.41
CA ASP A 144 2.68 4.52 5.86
C ASP A 144 3.20 5.68 5.03
N LYS A 145 3.02 5.58 3.70
CA LYS A 145 3.40 6.64 2.77
C LYS A 145 2.54 7.89 2.96
N LEU A 146 1.25 7.75 3.28
CA LEU A 146 0.38 8.90 3.54
C LEU A 146 0.76 9.63 4.83
N VAL A 147 1.14 8.91 5.90
CA VAL A 147 1.71 9.51 7.12
C VAL A 147 3.00 10.26 6.79
N ALA A 148 3.91 9.65 6.03
CA ALA A 148 5.15 10.31 5.60
C ALA A 148 4.88 11.56 4.75
N HIS A 149 3.86 11.53 3.89
CA HIS A 149 3.42 12.69 3.11
C HIS A 149 2.93 13.82 4.03
N TYR A 150 2.08 13.54 5.03
CA TYR A 150 1.62 14.55 5.99
C TYR A 150 2.77 15.16 6.80
N GLN A 151 3.77 14.37 7.18
CA GLN A 151 4.95 14.92 7.87
C GLN A 151 5.77 15.85 6.99
N LYS A 152 5.95 15.53 5.70
CA LYS A 152 6.78 16.30 4.78
C LYS A 152 6.07 17.53 4.20
N ALA A 153 4.90 17.32 3.61
CA ALA A 153 4.16 18.36 2.88
C ALA A 153 3.48 19.34 3.83
N GLU A 154 2.89 18.82 4.91
CA GLU A 154 2.09 19.62 5.85
C GLU A 154 2.82 19.91 7.17
N LYS A 155 4.05 19.40 7.34
CA LYS A 155 4.88 19.60 8.54
C LYS A 155 4.21 19.12 9.84
N LEU A 156 3.37 18.07 9.75
CA LEU A 156 2.75 17.47 10.93
C LEU A 156 3.78 16.66 11.74
N SER A 157 3.61 16.64 13.07
CA SER A 157 4.29 15.65 13.91
C SER A 157 3.81 14.24 13.58
N LEU A 158 4.60 13.22 13.90
CA LEU A 158 4.23 11.82 13.63
C LEU A 158 2.89 11.45 14.27
N GLU A 159 2.69 11.81 15.53
CA GLU A 159 1.44 11.56 16.25
C GLU A 159 0.24 12.24 15.58
N ARG A 160 0.39 13.50 15.15
CA ARG A 160 -0.69 14.20 14.43
C ARG A 160 -0.97 13.59 13.07
N ALA A 161 0.06 13.13 12.35
CA ALA A 161 -0.11 12.49 11.05
C ALA A 161 -0.82 11.12 11.19
N ILE A 162 -0.48 10.33 12.21
CA ILE A 162 -1.18 9.08 12.53
C ILE A 162 -2.64 9.36 12.90
N LYS A 163 -2.89 10.35 13.76
CA LYS A 163 -4.24 10.75 14.15
C LYS A 163 -5.06 11.23 12.96
N ARG A 164 -4.47 12.01 12.06
CA ARG A 164 -5.13 12.43 10.81
C ARG A 164 -5.50 11.24 9.93
N LEU A 165 -4.63 10.23 9.84
CA LEU A 165 -4.95 8.98 9.14
C LEU A 165 -6.12 8.25 9.80
N GLU A 166 -6.22 8.25 11.14
CA GLU A 166 -7.35 7.63 11.87
C GLU A 166 -8.67 8.36 11.60
N GLU A 167 -8.65 9.69 11.68
CA GLU A 167 -9.81 10.54 11.39
C GLU A 167 -10.27 10.41 9.93
N LEU A 168 -9.33 10.17 9.01
CA LEU A 168 -9.59 9.91 7.61
C LEU A 168 -10.29 8.55 7.39
N THR A 169 -9.95 7.53 8.19
CA THR A 169 -10.32 6.12 7.95
C THR A 169 -11.05 5.44 9.12
N PRO A 170 -12.15 6.01 9.65
CA PRO A 170 -12.81 5.48 10.84
C PRO A 170 -13.56 4.16 10.63
N LEU A 171 -13.76 3.71 9.39
CA LEU A 171 -14.45 2.45 9.07
C LEU A 171 -13.49 1.29 8.80
N ALA A 172 -12.18 1.47 9.01
CA ALA A 172 -11.19 0.44 8.75
C ALA A 172 -11.45 -0.80 9.62
N GLN A 173 -11.50 -1.98 8.99
CA GLN A 173 -11.60 -3.26 9.69
C GLN A 173 -10.23 -3.66 10.25
N ASN A 174 -10.22 -4.10 11.51
CA ASN A 174 -9.01 -4.58 12.21
C ASN A 174 -7.81 -3.64 11.99
N PRO A 175 -7.92 -2.35 12.40
CA PRO A 175 -6.96 -1.33 12.00
C PRO A 175 -5.56 -1.67 12.51
N LYS A 176 -4.59 -1.66 11.60
CA LYS A 176 -3.17 -1.84 11.94
C LYS A 176 -2.73 -0.76 12.91
N VAL A 177 -2.24 -1.17 14.08
CA VAL A 177 -1.70 -0.25 15.08
C VAL A 177 -0.41 0.36 14.55
N ARG A 178 -0.40 1.68 14.42
CA ARG A 178 0.77 2.47 13.98
C ARG A 178 1.28 3.22 15.19
N SER A 179 2.49 2.86 15.64
CA SER A 179 3.15 3.55 16.75
C SER A 179 4.22 4.50 16.22
N ALA A 180 4.34 5.66 16.85
CA ALA A 180 5.39 6.63 16.57
C ALA A 180 6.81 6.05 16.80
N ALA A 181 6.93 4.98 17.59
CA ALA A 181 8.19 4.32 17.88
C ALA A 181 8.71 3.36 16.79
N ALA A 182 7.87 3.02 15.78
CA ALA A 182 8.16 1.94 14.84
C ALA A 182 8.60 2.40 13.44
N ILE A 183 8.62 3.71 13.17
CA ILE A 183 9.12 4.23 11.89
C ILE A 183 10.61 4.52 12.08
N PRO A 184 11.52 3.78 11.43
CA PRO A 184 12.92 4.15 11.45
C PRO A 184 13.03 5.56 10.87
N PRO A 185 13.82 6.46 11.50
CA PRO A 185 14.01 7.80 10.97
C PRO A 185 14.51 7.71 9.52
N PRO A 186 14.16 8.67 8.65
CA PRO A 186 14.70 8.71 7.30
C PRO A 186 16.23 8.61 7.42
N ALA A 187 16.82 7.65 6.70
CA ALA A 187 18.26 7.53 6.63
C ALA A 187 18.82 8.90 6.24
N GLY A 188 19.54 9.54 7.16
CA GLY A 188 20.24 10.77 6.89
C GLY A 188 21.21 10.55 5.71
N PRO A 189 21.67 11.64 5.05
CA PRO A 189 22.59 11.52 3.93
C PRO A 189 23.78 10.66 4.36
N ALA A 190 24.00 9.57 3.63
CA ALA A 190 25.08 8.63 3.89
C ALA A 190 26.38 9.42 4.03
N SER A 191 26.96 9.40 5.24
CA SER A 191 28.32 9.85 5.42
C SER A 191 29.19 8.93 4.59
N SER A 192 29.76 9.50 3.53
CA SER A 192 30.74 8.86 2.65
C SER A 192 31.79 8.12 3.49
N PRO A 193 32.11 6.85 3.19
CA PRO A 193 33.10 6.10 3.93
C PRO A 193 34.47 6.80 3.80
N LYS A 194 35.07 7.16 4.93
CA LYS A 194 36.48 7.59 4.99
C LYS A 194 37.34 6.43 4.48
N LEU A 195 38.07 6.67 3.38
CA LEU A 195 39.17 5.81 2.99
C LEU A 195 40.17 5.71 4.14
N VAL A 196 40.41 4.49 4.62
CA VAL A 196 41.49 4.19 5.55
C VAL A 196 42.79 4.18 4.74
N GLN A 197 43.70 5.12 5.02
CA GLN A 197 45.05 5.08 4.47
C GLN A 197 45.83 3.90 5.08
N PRO A 198 46.56 3.11 4.29
CA PRO A 198 47.36 2.01 4.82
C PRO A 198 48.58 2.53 5.58
N THR A 199 48.72 2.10 6.83
CA THR A 199 49.86 2.39 7.70
C THR A 199 51.06 1.54 7.27
N ILE A 200 52.16 2.19 6.89
CA ILE A 200 53.41 1.55 6.50
C ILE A 200 54.06 0.97 7.75
N THR A 201 54.22 -0.35 7.81
CA THR A 201 54.94 -1.04 8.88
C THR A 201 56.44 -0.98 8.59
N VAL A 202 57.21 -0.34 9.48
CA VAL A 202 58.68 -0.26 9.38
C VAL A 202 59.28 -1.57 9.88
N ALA A 203 60.04 -2.26 9.03
CA ALA A 203 60.81 -3.45 9.40
C ALA A 203 62.14 -3.05 10.10
N PRO A 204 62.60 -3.81 11.11
CA PRO A 204 63.86 -3.50 11.80
C PRO A 204 65.08 -3.93 10.99
N LYS A 205 66.12 -3.09 11.04
CA LYS A 205 67.46 -3.30 10.47
C LYS A 205 68.17 -4.50 11.10
N ALA A 206 68.74 -5.38 10.27
CA ALA A 206 69.87 -6.24 10.62
C ALA A 206 71.06 -5.98 9.69
N ARG A 207 72.25 -6.09 10.27
CA ARG A 207 73.55 -5.57 9.84
C ARG A 207 74.29 -6.55 8.91
N ALA A 208 75.07 -5.98 8.00
CA ALA A 208 75.85 -6.66 6.95
C ALA A 208 76.98 -7.56 7.45
N ALA A 209 77.31 -8.61 6.69
CA ALA A 209 78.68 -9.10 6.50
C ALA A 209 78.83 -10.01 5.25
N ALA A 210 79.77 -9.61 4.39
CA ALA A 210 80.77 -10.38 3.65
C ALA A 210 80.38 -11.49 2.64
N ALA A 211 80.71 -11.18 1.38
CA ALA A 211 81.61 -11.89 0.47
C ALA A 211 81.41 -13.39 0.17
N GLY A 212 81.25 -13.70 -1.12
CA GLY A 212 81.47 -15.03 -1.68
C GLY A 212 80.98 -15.10 -3.12
N ALA A 213 81.92 -15.07 -4.07
CA ALA A 213 81.66 -15.43 -5.46
C ALA A 213 81.17 -16.89 -5.54
N ASP A 214 80.29 -17.20 -6.49
CA ASP A 214 80.50 -18.27 -7.45
C ASP A 214 79.33 -18.40 -8.43
N THR A 215 79.71 -18.89 -9.60
CA THR A 215 79.05 -18.93 -10.90
C THR A 215 78.00 -20.04 -11.08
N ILE A 216 77.31 -19.97 -12.22
CA ILE A 216 76.80 -21.05 -13.11
C ILE A 216 75.27 -21.25 -13.17
N SER A 217 74.81 -21.16 -14.42
CA SER A 217 73.50 -21.42 -15.02
C SER A 217 73.09 -22.89 -15.00
N LEU A 218 71.79 -23.19 -15.18
CA LEU A 218 71.35 -24.32 -16.02
C LEU A 218 69.88 -24.18 -16.45
N SER A 219 69.71 -24.21 -17.77
CA SER A 219 68.51 -24.45 -18.56
C SER A 219 67.94 -25.85 -18.35
N GLY A 220 66.65 -26.06 -18.66
CA GLY A 220 66.17 -27.37 -19.15
C GLY A 220 64.83 -27.87 -18.59
N THR A 221 63.78 -27.56 -19.35
CA THR A 221 62.59 -28.38 -19.71
C THR A 221 62.33 -29.72 -19.01
N GLY A 222 61.08 -29.84 -18.56
CA GLY A 222 60.24 -31.04 -18.67
C GLY A 222 58.86 -30.63 -19.17
#